data_AF-A0A2N7Q8B6-F1
#
_entry.id   AF-A0A2N7Q8B6-F1
#
_cell.length_a   1.000
_cell.length_b   1.000
_cell.length_c   1.000
_cell.angle_alpha   90.00
_cell.angle_beta   90.00
_cell.angle_gamma   90.00
#
_symmetry.space_group_name_H-M   'P 1'
#
loop_
_entity.id
_entity.type
_entity.pdbx_description
1 polymer ?
#
loop_
_entity_poly.entity_id
_entity_poly.type
_entity_poly.pdbx_seq_one_letter_code
_entity_poly.pdbx_strand_id
1 'polypeptide(L)'
;MKGYNEFELANFLVNPSYISLESALSFYGILPQFPYPVTSLTPLKTKIINYQEKEYEYAHLESKYFWGFVKKDKFLIATPEKALLDELYFMAKKLRKIHIKDLNLEAIDQKKICELSKRYSFIPLQNLLGKLKIC
;
A
#
# COMPACT_ATOMS: atom_id res chain seq x y z
N MET A 1 -22.13 -3.15 19.56
CA MET A 1 -22.34 -2.86 18.11
C MET A 1 -21.37 -3.73 17.33
N LYS A 2 -21.81 -4.45 16.29
CA LYS A 2 -20.92 -5.27 15.46
C LYS A 2 -19.90 -4.35 14.80
N GLY A 3 -18.66 -4.37 15.28
CA GLY A 3 -17.60 -3.47 14.84
C GLY A 3 -17.28 -3.72 13.37
N TYR A 4 -17.26 -2.65 12.57
CA TYR A 4 -16.63 -2.70 11.26
C TYR A 4 -15.15 -3.03 11.46
N ASN A 5 -14.59 -3.88 10.60
CA ASN A 5 -13.13 -3.97 10.50
C ASN A 5 -12.62 -2.59 10.06
N GLU A 6 -11.56 -2.07 10.67
CA GLU A 6 -10.99 -0.74 10.38
C GLU A 6 -10.78 -0.54 8.86
N PHE A 7 -10.47 -1.61 8.13
CA PHE A 7 -10.29 -1.59 6.67
C PHE A 7 -11.59 -1.41 5.89
N GLU A 8 -12.69 -2.00 6.35
CA GLU A 8 -14.03 -1.78 5.77
C GLU A 8 -14.45 -0.33 5.95
N LEU A 9 -14.21 0.24 7.14
CA LEU A 9 -14.50 1.63 7.43
C LEU A 9 -13.65 2.58 6.57
N ALA A 10 -12.36 2.30 6.40
CA ALA A 10 -11.48 3.10 5.55
C ALA A 10 -11.98 3.18 4.10
N ASN A 11 -12.38 2.05 3.51
CA ASN A 11 -12.94 2.06 2.14
C ASN A 11 -14.31 2.75 2.04
N PHE A 12 -15.09 2.74 3.12
CA PHE A 12 -16.36 3.47 3.18
C PHE A 12 -16.15 4.99 3.27
N LEU A 13 -15.18 5.44 4.08
CA LEU A 13 -14.92 6.87 4.31
C LEU A 13 -14.44 7.61 3.06
N VAL A 14 -13.66 6.96 2.20
CA VAL A 14 -13.22 7.52 0.91
C VAL A 14 -13.31 6.47 -0.18
N ASN A 15 -14.12 6.76 -1.20
CA ASN A 15 -14.25 5.92 -2.39
C ASN A 15 -14.01 6.76 -3.67
N PRO A 16 -13.27 6.22 -4.66
CA PRO A 16 -12.60 4.92 -4.65
C PRO A 16 -11.30 4.92 -3.84
N SER A 17 -11.06 3.85 -3.07
CA SER A 17 -9.79 3.58 -2.38
C SER A 17 -9.58 2.09 -2.12
N TYR A 18 -8.35 1.70 -1.82
CA TYR A 18 -8.01 0.37 -1.31
C TYR A 18 -6.92 0.47 -0.24
N ILE A 19 -6.91 -0.46 0.71
CA ILE A 19 -5.88 -0.57 1.74
C ILE A 19 -4.54 -0.90 1.08
N SER A 20 -3.50 -0.10 1.34
CA SER A 20 -2.15 -0.30 0.80
C SER A 20 -1.11 0.23 1.78
N LEU A 21 0.15 0.36 1.33
CA LEU A 21 1.26 0.89 2.12
C LEU A 21 1.46 0.08 3.41
N GLU A 22 1.80 0.71 4.54
CA GLU A 22 2.10 0.02 5.79
C GLU A 22 0.97 -0.88 6.28
N SER A 23 -0.29 -0.48 6.10
CA SER A 23 -1.45 -1.29 6.53
C SER A 23 -1.56 -2.60 5.76
N ALA A 24 -1.34 -2.58 4.44
CA ALA A 24 -1.35 -3.81 3.65
C ALA A 24 -0.09 -4.65 3.88
N LEU A 25 1.08 -4.01 4.02
CA LEU A 25 2.32 -4.73 4.35
C LEU A 25 2.21 -5.45 5.70
N SER A 26 1.63 -4.79 6.71
CA SER A 26 1.39 -5.38 8.03
C SER A 26 0.37 -6.51 7.97
N PHE A 27 -0.72 -6.32 7.21
CA PHE A 27 -1.73 -7.36 7.00
C PHE A 27 -1.18 -8.66 6.41
N TYR A 28 -0.17 -8.58 5.53
CA TYR A 28 0.50 -9.75 4.95
C TYR A 28 1.73 -10.22 5.73
N GLY A 29 2.04 -9.62 6.89
CA GLY A 29 3.21 -9.96 7.70
C GLY A 29 4.55 -9.52 7.10
N ILE A 30 4.54 -8.68 6.07
CA ILE A 30 5.75 -8.11 5.44
C ILE A 30 6.33 -7.02 6.34
N LEU A 31 5.47 -6.19 6.93
CA LEU A 31 5.87 -5.21 7.96
C LEU A 31 5.47 -5.76 9.34
N PRO A 32 6.43 -6.11 10.22
CA PRO A 32 6.11 -6.72 11.52
C PRO A 32 5.31 -5.82 12.47
N GLN A 33 5.43 -4.50 12.32
CA GLN A 33 4.75 -3.53 13.18
C GLN A 33 3.39 -3.16 12.60
N PHE A 34 2.39 -3.04 13.48
CA PHE A 34 1.10 -2.47 13.11
C PHE A 34 1.22 -0.95 13.01
N PRO A 35 0.90 -0.35 11.86
CA PRO A 35 0.89 1.10 11.74
C PRO A 35 -0.22 1.70 12.60
N TYR A 36 0.05 2.86 13.18
CA TYR A 36 -0.95 3.63 13.93
C TYR A 36 -2.12 4.08 13.04
N PRO A 37 -1.88 4.73 11.86
CA PRO A 37 -2.96 5.03 10.92
C PRO A 37 -3.31 3.83 10.02
N VAL A 38 -4.58 3.76 9.61
CA VAL A 38 -4.98 2.91 8.48
C VAL A 38 -4.67 3.64 7.18
N THR A 39 -3.82 3.06 6.35
CA THR A 39 -3.29 3.66 5.13
C THR A 39 -3.99 3.09 3.90
N SER A 40 -4.44 3.98 3.02
CA SER A 40 -5.11 3.66 1.77
C SER A 40 -4.55 4.46 0.60
N LEU A 41 -4.71 3.94 -0.61
CA LEU A 41 -4.44 4.69 -1.84
C LEU A 41 -5.74 5.01 -2.57
N THR A 42 -5.77 6.17 -3.21
CA THR A 42 -6.93 6.70 -3.93
C THR A 42 -6.48 7.52 -5.14
N PRO A 43 -7.22 7.54 -6.27
CA PRO A 43 -6.97 8.49 -7.35
C PRO A 43 -7.42 9.92 -6.99
N LEU A 44 -8.09 10.10 -5.85
CA LEU A 44 -8.51 11.41 -5.35
C LEU A 44 -7.35 12.15 -4.66
N LYS A 45 -7.60 13.39 -4.22
CA LYS A 45 -6.61 14.18 -3.47
C LYS A 45 -6.25 13.50 -2.14
N THR A 46 -5.00 13.66 -1.72
CA THR A 46 -4.53 13.21 -0.40
C THR A 46 -5.41 13.77 0.70
N LYS A 47 -5.78 12.95 1.69
CA LYS A 47 -6.66 13.32 2.80
C LYS A 47 -6.32 12.51 4.05
N ILE A 48 -6.50 13.13 5.21
CA ILE A 48 -6.48 12.44 6.52
C ILE A 48 -7.85 12.63 7.16
N ILE A 49 -8.40 11.57 7.75
CA ILE A 49 -9.66 11.59 8.49
C ILE A 49 -9.41 10.98 9.87
N ASN A 50 -9.75 11.72 10.91
CA ASN A 50 -9.76 11.19 12.28
C ASN A 50 -11.18 10.75 12.64
N TYR A 51 -11.35 9.49 13.01
CA TYR A 51 -12.64 8.94 13.42
C TYR A 51 -12.45 7.95 14.57
N GLN A 52 -13.18 8.16 15.67
CA GLN A 52 -13.09 7.33 16.88
C GLN A 52 -11.64 7.09 17.36
N GLU A 53 -10.86 8.18 17.48
CA GLU A 53 -9.46 8.16 17.92
C GLU A 53 -8.49 7.39 17.00
N LYS A 54 -8.95 6.93 15.84
CA LYS A 54 -8.13 6.31 14.80
C LYS A 54 -7.95 7.26 13.62
N GLU A 55 -6.72 7.31 13.11
CA GLU A 55 -6.38 8.07 11.92
C GLU A 55 -6.50 7.19 10.66
N TYR A 56 -7.14 7.74 9.62
CA TYR A 56 -7.27 7.13 8.30
C TYR A 56 -6.59 8.03 7.27
N GLU A 57 -5.48 7.55 6.71
CA GLU A 57 -4.69 8.27 5.72
C GLU A 57 -4.98 7.76 4.30
N TYR A 58 -5.24 8.68 3.38
CA TYR A 58 -5.46 8.41 1.97
C TYR A 58 -4.41 9.16 1.17
N ALA A 59 -3.45 8.46 0.59
CA ALA A 59 -2.45 9.09 -0.27
C ALA A 59 -2.87 9.03 -1.75
N HIS A 60 -2.66 10.15 -2.46
CA HIS A 60 -2.97 10.24 -3.88
C HIS A 60 -2.05 9.35 -4.72
N LEU A 61 -2.65 8.46 -5.50
CA LEU A 61 -1.99 7.64 -6.51
C LEU A 61 -2.53 7.99 -7.90
N GLU A 62 -1.63 8.18 -8.87
CA GLU A 62 -2.04 8.43 -10.25
C GLU A 62 -2.98 7.31 -10.76
N SER A 63 -4.07 7.65 -11.43
CA SER A 63 -5.11 6.68 -11.83
C SER A 63 -4.54 5.50 -12.65
N LYS A 64 -3.50 5.71 -13.45
CA LYS A 64 -2.80 4.64 -14.20
C LYS A 64 -2.10 3.58 -13.32
N TYR A 65 -1.84 3.89 -12.05
CA TYR A 65 -1.27 2.98 -11.06
C TYR A 65 -2.32 2.42 -10.08
N PHE A 66 -3.59 2.81 -10.23
CA PHE A 66 -4.71 2.39 -9.39
C PHE A 66 -5.26 1.02 -9.84
N TRP A 67 -4.49 -0.04 -9.61
CA TRP A 67 -4.83 -1.43 -9.91
C TRP A 67 -4.16 -2.36 -8.89
N GLY A 68 -4.32 -3.69 -9.05
CA GLY A 68 -3.56 -4.66 -8.25
C GLY A 68 -4.06 -4.83 -6.82
N PHE A 69 -5.33 -4.53 -6.59
CA PHE A 69 -6.04 -4.79 -5.35
C PHE A 69 -7.14 -5.81 -5.57
N VAL A 70 -7.50 -6.51 -4.50
CA VAL A 70 -8.51 -7.57 -4.48
C VAL A 70 -9.54 -7.26 -3.40
N LYS A 71 -10.76 -7.78 -3.54
CA LYS A 71 -11.74 -7.77 -2.47
C LYS A 71 -11.44 -8.90 -1.50
N LYS A 72 -11.17 -8.57 -0.24
CA LYS A 72 -11.01 -9.51 0.86
C LYS A 72 -12.10 -9.22 1.89
N ASP A 73 -12.98 -10.21 2.09
CA ASP A 73 -14.22 -10.06 2.86
C ASP A 73 -15.05 -8.86 2.38
N LYS A 74 -15.01 -7.75 3.13
CA LYS A 74 -15.80 -6.54 2.91
C LYS A 74 -14.99 -5.33 2.50
N PHE A 75 -13.68 -5.46 2.30
CA PHE A 75 -12.79 -4.35 1.94
C PHE A 75 -11.90 -4.70 0.72
N LEU A 76 -11.37 -3.67 0.07
CA LEU A 76 -10.41 -3.72 -1.00
C LEU A 76 -9.00 -3.53 -0.42
N ILE A 77 -8.08 -4.41 -0.78
CA ILE A 77 -6.69 -4.38 -0.31
C ILE A 77 -5.74 -4.73 -1.45
N ALA A 78 -4.57 -4.08 -1.49
CA ALA A 78 -3.50 -4.42 -2.43
C ALA A 78 -3.12 -5.90 -2.32
N THR A 79 -2.67 -6.54 -3.40
CA THR A 79 -1.95 -7.83 -3.26
C THR A 79 -0.61 -7.61 -2.54
N PRO A 80 0.04 -8.63 -1.98
CA PRO A 80 1.33 -8.47 -1.30
C PRO A 80 2.38 -7.74 -2.15
N GLU A 81 2.51 -8.14 -3.43
CA GLU A 81 3.47 -7.52 -4.36
C GLU A 81 3.09 -6.08 -4.71
N LYS A 82 1.79 -5.79 -4.81
CA LYS A 82 1.31 -4.44 -5.08
C LYS A 82 1.52 -3.52 -3.88
N ALA A 83 1.26 -4.00 -2.66
CA ALA A 83 1.52 -3.26 -1.43
C ALA A 83 2.99 -2.84 -1.33
N LEU A 84 3.91 -3.77 -1.66
CA LEU A 84 5.34 -3.47 -1.67
C LEU A 84 5.72 -2.48 -2.78
N LEU A 85 5.19 -2.64 -4.00
CA LEU A 85 5.44 -1.67 -5.08
C LEU A 85 4.90 -0.29 -4.76
N ASP A 86 3.73 -0.20 -4.13
CA ASP A 86 3.16 1.06 -3.68
C ASP A 86 4.06 1.74 -2.66
N GLU A 87 4.48 1.01 -1.63
CA GLU A 87 5.39 1.55 -0.61
C GLU A 87 6.69 2.07 -1.25
N LEU A 88 7.32 1.25 -2.10
CA LEU A 88 8.55 1.62 -2.81
C LEU A 88 8.35 2.80 -3.77
N TYR A 89 7.18 2.92 -4.40
CA TYR A 89 6.85 4.07 -5.25
C TYR A 89 6.80 5.36 -4.43
N PHE A 90 6.16 5.34 -3.26
CA PHE A 90 6.11 6.49 -2.36
C PHE A 90 7.47 6.80 -1.72
N MET A 91 8.28 5.79 -1.42
CA MET A 91 9.68 5.96 -1.02
C MET A 91 10.51 6.63 -2.13
N ALA A 92 10.38 6.16 -3.37
CA ALA A 92 11.09 6.72 -4.51
C ALA A 92 10.68 8.19 -4.80
N LYS A 93 9.44 8.56 -4.45
CA LYS A 93 8.95 9.95 -4.45
C LYS A 93 9.39 10.77 -3.23
N LYS A 94 10.11 10.16 -2.27
CA LYS A 94 10.53 10.76 -1.00
C LYS A 94 9.35 11.22 -0.12
N LEU A 95 8.19 10.58 -0.28
CA LEU A 95 6.97 10.87 0.49
C LEU A 95 6.80 9.92 1.68
N ARG A 96 7.43 8.75 1.63
CA ARG A 96 7.49 7.79 2.73
C ARG A 96 8.91 7.33 2.97
N LYS A 97 9.17 6.83 4.18
CA LYS A 97 10.46 6.28 4.58
C LYS A 97 10.22 5.03 5.41
N ILE A 98 10.56 3.88 4.85
CA ILE A 98 10.58 2.61 5.54
C ILE A 98 12.00 2.02 5.51
N HIS A 99 12.37 1.33 6.58
CA HIS A 99 13.64 0.63 6.66
C HIS A 99 13.49 -0.72 5.96
N ILE A 100 14.05 -0.84 4.75
CA ILE A 100 13.92 -2.06 3.92
C ILE A 100 14.36 -3.33 4.66
N LYS A 101 15.33 -3.22 5.57
CA LYS A 101 15.83 -4.34 6.38
C LYS A 101 14.78 -4.91 7.35
N ASP A 102 13.75 -4.13 7.65
CA ASP A 102 12.69 -4.53 8.58
C ASP A 102 11.56 -5.28 7.86
N LEU A 103 11.60 -5.36 6.52
CA LEU A 103 10.60 -6.04 5.71
C LEU A 103 10.90 -7.54 5.60
N ASN A 104 9.93 -8.39 5.95
CA ASN A 104 9.96 -9.81 5.62
C ASN A 104 9.42 -10.03 4.20
N LEU A 105 10.32 -10.30 3.25
CA LEU A 105 9.96 -10.51 1.84
C LEU A 105 9.65 -11.98 1.47
N GLU A 106 9.60 -12.90 2.44
CA GLU A 106 9.31 -14.32 2.18
C GLU A 106 7.99 -14.55 1.44
N ALA A 107 6.98 -13.72 1.70
CA ALA A 107 5.67 -13.80 1.07
C ALA A 107 5.60 -13.16 -0.33
N ILE A 108 6.69 -12.57 -0.83
CA ILE A 108 6.72 -11.88 -2.12
C ILE A 108 7.16 -12.82 -3.23
N ASP A 109 6.29 -13.03 -4.22
CA ASP A 109 6.69 -13.67 -5.47
C ASP A 109 7.53 -12.69 -6.30
N GLN A 110 8.84 -12.99 -6.40
CA GLN A 110 9.81 -12.16 -7.11
C GLN A 110 9.49 -12.01 -8.61
N LYS A 111 9.01 -13.08 -9.27
CA LYS A 111 8.66 -12.99 -10.70
C LYS A 111 7.45 -12.08 -10.88
N LYS A 112 6.44 -12.24 -10.03
CA LYS A 112 5.21 -11.47 -10.07
C LYS A 112 5.47 -9.98 -9.79
N ILE A 113 6.25 -9.63 -8.76
CA ILE A 113 6.55 -8.22 -8.48
C ILE A 113 7.31 -7.55 -9.63
N CYS A 114 8.22 -8.27 -10.30
CA CYS A 114 8.91 -7.74 -11.47
C CYS A 114 8.04 -7.61 -12.72
N GLU A 115 7.05 -8.49 -12.92
CA GLU A 115 6.06 -8.28 -13.98
C GLU A 115 5.15 -7.08 -13.69
N LEU A 116 4.73 -6.92 -12.43
CA LEU A 116 3.90 -5.78 -12.02
C LEU A 116 4.65 -4.45 -12.09
N SER A 117 5.95 -4.43 -11.74
CA SER A 117 6.76 -3.21 -11.74
C SER A 117 6.89 -2.59 -13.13
N LYS A 118 6.85 -3.40 -14.21
CA LYS A 118 6.89 -2.91 -15.61
C LYS A 118 5.73 -1.96 -15.95
N ARG A 119 4.62 -2.03 -15.20
CA ARG A 119 3.48 -1.12 -15.37
C ARG A 119 3.74 0.28 -14.82
N TYR A 120 4.76 0.45 -13.99
CA TYR A 120 5.18 1.75 -13.49
C TYR A 120 6.20 2.39 -14.42
N SER A 121 5.79 3.46 -15.11
CA SER A 121 6.69 4.26 -15.95
C SER A 121 7.60 5.21 -15.15
N PHE A 122 7.63 5.08 -13.83
CA PHE A 122 8.35 5.98 -12.93
C PHE A 122 9.80 5.51 -12.70
N ILE A 123 10.75 6.16 -13.38
CA ILE A 123 12.18 5.77 -13.39
C ILE A 123 12.79 5.67 -11.98
N PRO A 124 12.52 6.60 -11.03
CA PRO A 124 13.09 6.48 -9.68
C PRO A 124 12.68 5.20 -8.94
N LEU A 125 11.47 4.67 -9.19
CA LEU A 125 11.06 3.37 -8.66
C LEU A 125 11.87 2.24 -9.29
N GLN A 126 12.07 2.26 -10.62
CA GLN A 126 12.85 1.22 -11.31
C GLN A 126 14.30 1.18 -10.80
N ASN A 127 14.92 2.35 -10.60
CA ASN A 127 16.26 2.45 -10.03
C ASN A 127 16.31 1.91 -8.58
N LEU A 128 15.27 2.19 -7.79
CA LEU A 128 15.18 1.67 -6.42
C LEU A 128 15.05 0.15 -6.40
N LEU A 129 14.20 -0.43 -7.26
CA LEU A 129 14.04 -1.88 -7.39
C LEU A 129 15.38 -2.55 -7.72
N GLY A 130 16.09 -2.02 -8.73
CA GLY A 130 17.44 -2.44 -9.12
C GLY A 130 18.45 -2.41 -7.98
N LYS A 131 18.47 -1.32 -7.21
CA LYS A 131 19.34 -1.17 -6.04
C LYS A 131 19.04 -2.19 -4.95
N LEU A 132 17.76 -2.53 -4.77
CA LEU A 132 17.30 -3.50 -3.78
C LEU A 132 17.38 -4.95 -4.25
N LYS A 133 17.77 -5.19 -5.52
CA LYS A 133 17.83 -6.52 -6.14
C LYS A 133 16.49 -7.27 -6.09
N ILE A 134 15.39 -6.52 -6.12
CA ILE A 134 14.03 -7.09 -6.23
C ILE A 134 13.82 -7.51 -7.68
N CYS A 135 14.11 -6.56 -8.57
CA CYS A 135 14.40 -6.68 -9.98
C CYS A 135 15.76 -5.98 -10.20
#